data_AF-A0A522RRS0-F1
#
_entry.id   AF-A0A522RRS0-F1
#
_cell.length_a   1.000
_cell.length_b   1.000
_cell.length_c   1.000
_cell.angle_alpha   90.00
_cell.angle_beta   90.00
_cell.angle_gamma   90.00
#
_symmetry.space_group_name_H-M   'P 1'
#
loop_
_entity.id
_entity.type
_entity.pdbx_description
1 polymer ?
#
loop_
_entity_poly.entity_id
_entity_poly.type
_entity_poly.pdbx_seq_one_letter_code
_entity_poly.pdbx_strand_id
1 'polypeptide(L)' 'MSNIRVKRGALFFDFRYRGIRCREYTKLPDTSANRKRMQRAVV' A
#
# COMPACT_ATOMS: atom_id res chain seq x y z
N MET A 1 -7.57 -0.24 9.53
CA MET A 1 -6.13 -0.48 9.35
C MET A 1 -5.84 -0.79 7.89
N SER A 2 -5.03 0.05 7.25
CA SER A 2 -4.62 -0.11 5.86
C SER A 2 -3.43 -1.05 5.78
N ASN A 3 -3.45 -2.03 4.88
CA ASN A 3 -2.34 -2.94 4.64
C ASN A 3 -1.55 -2.52 3.41
N ILE A 4 -0.22 -2.67 3.45
CA ILE A 4 0.65 -2.45 2.29
C ILE A 4 0.96 -3.81 1.65
N ARG A 5 0.63 -3.97 0.38
CA ARG A 5 0.81 -5.22 -0.38
C ARG A 5 1.53 -4.95 -1.70
N VAL A 6 1.92 -6.01 -2.39
CA VAL A 6 2.64 -5.95 -3.68
C VAL A 6 1.88 -6.67 -4.76
N LYS A 7 1.81 -6.07 -5.95
CA LYS A 7 1.24 -6.69 -7.14
C LYS A 7 2.09 -6.31 -8.34
N ARG A 8 2.54 -7.30 -9.12
CA ARG A 8 3.41 -7.12 -10.30
C ARG A 8 4.66 -6.28 -10.00
N GLY A 9 5.27 -6.48 -8.83
CA GLY A 9 6.48 -5.78 -8.40
C GLY A 9 6.26 -4.36 -7.88
N ALA A 10 5.05 -3.83 -7.90
CA ALA A 10 4.72 -2.50 -7.36
C ALA A 10 3.90 -2.60 -6.07
N LEU A 11 4.12 -1.67 -5.16
CA LEU A 11 3.41 -1.56 -3.89
C LEU A 11 2.03 -0.91 -4.07
N PHE A 12 1.07 -1.29 -3.24
CA PHE A 12 -0.27 -0.71 -3.21
C PHE A 12 -0.85 -0.74 -1.79
N PHE A 13 -1.75 0.18 -1.49
CA PHE A 13 -2.52 0.17 -0.25
C PHE A 13 -3.79 -0.66 -0.43
N ASP A 14 -4.09 -1.51 0.55
CA ASP A 14 -5.29 -2.34 0.63
C ASP A 14 -6.02 -1.99 1.93
N PHE A 15 -7.11 -1.25 1.83
CA PHE A 15 -7.85 -0.75 2.98
C PHE A 15 -9.35 -0.87 2.78
N ARG A 16 -10.10 -0.65 3.85
CA ARG A 16 -11.57 -0.60 3.80
C ARG A 16 -12.03 0.82 4.13
N TYR A 17 -12.92 1.35 3.29
CA TYR A 17 -13.58 2.63 3.51
C TYR A 17 -15.09 2.43 3.35
N ARG A 18 -15.88 2.81 4.36
CA ARG A 18 -17.34 2.62 4.38
C ARG A 18 -17.79 1.18 4.04
N GLY A 19 -17.05 0.17 4.54
CA GLY A 19 -17.33 -1.24 4.26
C GLY A 19 -16.85 -1.74 2.89
N ILE A 20 -16.43 -0.85 1.99
CA ILE A 20 -15.94 -1.19 0.66
C ILE A 20 -14.43 -1.41 0.72
N ARG A 21 -13.95 -2.49 0.09
CA ARG A 21 -12.51 -2.74 -0.05
C ARG A 21 -11.94 -1.90 -1.19
N CYS A 22 -11.05 -0.98 -0.84
CA CYS A 22 -10.36 -0.10 -1.76
C CYS A 22 -8.90 -0.54 -1.92
N ARG A 23 -8.41 -0.47 -3.16
CA ARG A 23 -7.01 -0.73 -3.50
C ARG A 23 -6.44 0.46 -4.23
N GLU A 24 -5.42 1.07 -3.65
CA GLU A 24 -4.75 2.23 -4.22
C GLU A 24 -3.37 1.83 -4.72
N TYR A 25 -3.20 1.80 -6.05
CA TYR A 25 -1.97 1.38 -6.69
C TYR A 25 -0.94 2.50 -6.76
N THR A 26 0.32 2.17 -6.46
CA THR A 26 1.43 3.11 -6.59
C THR A 26 2.38 2.66 -7.70
N LYS A 27 3.23 3.58 -8.17
CA LYS A 27 4.36 3.27 -9.05
C LYS A 27 5.62 2.86 -8.27
N LEU A 28 5.54 2.70 -6.95
CA LEU A 28 6.69 2.38 -6.12
C LEU A 28 7.02 0.89 -6.25
N PRO A 29 8.24 0.52 -6.70
CA PRO A 29 8.65 -0.87 -6.71
C PRO A 29 8.80 -1.43 -5.30
N ASP A 30 8.68 -2.75 -5.16
CA ASP A 30 8.86 -3.46 -3.89
C ASP A 30 10.31 -3.42 -3.41
N THR A 31 10.65 -2.36 -2.67
CA THR A 31 11.94 -2.21 -1.99
C THR A 31 11.71 -1.91 -0.51
N SER A 32 12.69 -2.26 0.33
CA SER A 32 12.64 -1.99 1.78
C SER A 32 12.47 -0.50 2.09
N ALA A 33 13.12 0.37 1.31
CA ALA A 33 12.98 1.83 1.42
C ALA A 33 11.56 2.31 1.10
N ASN A 34 10.98 1.82 0.00
CA ASN A 34 9.62 2.21 -0.41
C ASN A 34 8.56 1.66 0.55
N ARG A 35 8.74 0.45 1.09
CA ARG A 35 7.86 -0.08 2.15
C ARG A 35 7.88 0.78 3.40
N LYS A 36 9.07 1.17 3.88
CA LYS A 36 9.19 2.09 5.03
C LYS A 36 8.50 3.43 4.76
N ARG A 37 8.65 3.96 3.55
CA ARG A 37 7.97 5.20 3.13
C ARG A 37 6.45 5.06 3.16
N MET A 38 5.90 3.96 2.65
CA MET A 38 4.46 3.71 2.69
C MET A 38 3.95 3.44 4.10
N GLN A 39 4.72 2.76 4.95
CA GLN A 39 4.36 2.54 6.35
C GLN A 39 4.17 3.87 7.09
N ARG A 40 5.06 4.85 6.86
CA ARG A 40 4.92 6.20 7.42
C ARG A 40 3.65 6.94 6.99
N ALA A 41 3.11 6.63 5.81
CA ALA A 41 1.89 7.26 5.30
C ALA A 41 0.60 6.66 5.90
N VAL A 42 0.69 5.52 6.60
CA VAL A 42 -0.43 4.83 7.24
C VAL A 42 -0.45 5.06 8.76
N VAL A 43 0.58 5.72 9.31
CA VAL A 43 0.63 6.17 10.72
C VAL A 43 -0.34 7.32 10.94
#